data_AF-A0AAE3LW69-F1
#
_entry.id   AF-A0AAE3LW69-F1
#
_cell.length_a   1.000
_cell.length_b   1.000
_cell.length_c   1.000
_cell.angle_alpha   90.00
_cell.angle_beta   90.00
_cell.angle_gamma   90.00
#
_symmetry.space_group_name_H-M   'P 1'
#
loop_
_entity.id
_entity.type
_entity.pdbx_description
1 polymer ?
#
loop_
_entity_poly.entity_id
_entity_poly.type
_entity_poly.pdbx_seq_one_letter_code
_entity_poly.pdbx_strand_id
1 'polypeptide(L)' 'MNKPRIKTMEELSLAIGVSRPTLSRFFQDPTLVKAKTVAKIEKGLEQVEYVPNFFATRLNRKSTR' A
#
# COMPACT_ATOMS: atom_id res chain seq x y z
N MET A 1 3.47 -21.87 6.18
CA MET A 1 3.52 -21.43 4.77
C MET A 1 4.25 -20.10 4.73
N ASN A 2 5.33 -19.99 3.97
CA ASN A 2 6.12 -18.76 3.90
C ASN A 2 5.39 -17.78 2.98
N LYS A 3 4.92 -16.65 3.51
CA LYS A 3 4.29 -15.62 2.68
C LYS A 3 5.39 -14.95 1.83
N PRO A 4 5.12 -14.60 0.56
CA PRO A 4 6.07 -13.83 -0.23
C PRO A 4 6.29 -12.47 0.42
N ARG A 5 7.57 -12.15 0.68
CA ARG A 5 7.96 -10.87 1.26
C ARG A 5 8.08 -9.83 0.17
N ILE A 6 7.18 -8.84 0.21
CA ILE A 6 7.14 -7.74 -0.74
C ILE A 6 7.88 -6.55 -0.15
N LYS A 7 8.77 -5.95 -0.93
CA LYS A 7 9.62 -4.84 -0.46
C LYS A 7 9.17 -3.48 -0.99
N THR A 8 8.43 -3.47 -2.10
CA THR A 8 8.05 -2.23 -2.78
C THR A 8 6.54 -2.08 -2.93
N MET A 9 6.08 -0.83 -3.04
CA MET A 9 4.67 -0.53 -3.28
C MET A 9 4.23 -0.93 -4.70
N GLU A 10 5.17 -1.00 -5.65
CA GLU A 10 4.97 -1.49 -7.02
C GLU A 10 4.58 -2.97 -7.03
N GLU A 11 5.37 -3.81 -6.36
CA GLU A 11 5.11 -5.24 -6.25
C GLU A 11 3.78 -5.51 -5.55
N LEU A 12 3.48 -4.76 -4.48
CA LEU A 12 2.22 -4.88 -3.75
C LEU A 12 1.01 -4.50 -4.64
N SER A 13 1.17 -3.44 -5.44
CA SER A 13 0.16 -2.97 -6.40
C SER A 13 -0.18 -4.05 -7.42
N LEU A 14 0.84 -4.74 -7.94
CA LEU A 14 0.67 -5.84 -8.88
C LEU A 14 0.04 -7.07 -8.22
N ALA A 15 0.51 -7.44 -7.01
CA ALA A 15 0.02 -8.62 -6.28
C ALA A 15 -1.46 -8.50 -5.89
N ILE A 16 -1.89 -7.33 -5.42
CA ILE A 16 -3.28 -7.08 -4.98
C ILE A 16 -4.18 -6.68 -6.17
N GLY A 17 -3.59 -6.21 -7.28
CA GLY A 17 -4.33 -5.71 -8.43
C GLY A 17 -5.07 -4.41 -8.12
N VAL A 18 -4.37 -3.46 -7.51
CA VAL A 18 -4.83 -2.09 -7.21
C VAL A 18 -3.71 -1.12 -7.54
N SER A 19 -4.01 0.11 -7.96
CA SER A 19 -2.96 1.05 -8.35
C SER A 19 -2.13 1.54 -7.14
N ARG A 20 -0.84 1.85 -7.37
CA ARG A 20 0.04 2.45 -6.34
C ARG A 20 -0.57 3.67 -5.61
N PRO A 21 -1.22 4.64 -6.30
CA PRO A 21 -1.88 5.75 -5.61
C PRO A 21 -3.01 5.32 -4.68
N THR A 22 -3.73 4.25 -5.03
CA THR A 22 -4.81 3.69 -4.20
C THR A 22 -4.26 3.05 -2.94
N LEU A 23 -3.16 2.29 -3.05
CA LEU A 23 -2.46 1.74 -1.89
C LEU A 23 -1.88 2.84 -1.01
N SER A 24 -1.23 3.85 -1.61
CA SER A 24 -0.71 5.01 -0.86
C SER A 24 -1.82 5.70 -0.06
N ARG A 25 -2.98 5.90 -0.69
CA ARG A 25 -4.16 6.48 -0.03
C ARG A 25 -4.70 5.59 1.08
N PHE A 26 -4.79 4.27 0.86
CA PHE A 26 -5.19 3.31 1.88
C PHE A 26 -4.26 3.32 3.11
N PHE A 27 -2.94 3.31 2.90
CA PHE A 27 -1.96 3.36 4.00
C PHE A 27 -1.90 4.71 4.71
N GLN A 28 -2.30 5.78 4.04
CA GLN A 28 -2.45 7.09 4.66
C GLN A 28 -3.75 7.18 5.48
N ASP A 29 -4.87 6.77 4.88
CA ASP A 29 -6.20 6.74 5.50
C ASP A 29 -7.13 5.80 4.71
N PRO A 30 -7.54 4.66 5.29
CA PRO A 30 -8.47 3.72 4.64
C PRO A 30 -9.85 4.33 4.32
N THR A 31 -10.29 5.36 5.05
CA THR A 31 -11.61 5.99 4.84
C THR A 31 -11.69 6.77 3.54
N LEU A 32 -10.55 7.17 2.99
CA LEU A 32 -10.45 7.84 1.68
C LEU A 32 -10.58 6.86 0.49
N VAL A 33 -10.74 5.57 0.77
CA VAL A 33 -10.86 4.50 -0.22
C VAL A 33 -12.22 3.82 -0.07
N LYS A 34 -12.84 3.44 -1.19
CA LYS A 34 -14.14 2.73 -1.18
C LYS A 34 -14.02 1.43 -0.36
N ALA A 35 -15.03 1.14 0.46
CA ALA A 35 -15.07 -0.05 1.32
C ALA A 35 -14.78 -1.37 0.56
N LYS A 36 -15.29 -1.54 -0.67
CA LYS A 36 -15.01 -2.70 -1.52
C LYS A 36 -13.52 -2.86 -1.84
N THR A 37 -12.82 -1.75 -2.04
CA THR A 37 -11.39 -1.73 -2.35
C THR A 37 -10.55 -1.91 -1.09
N VAL A 38 -10.96 -1.34 0.04
CA VAL A 38 -10.38 -1.59 1.38
C VAL A 38 -10.37 -3.09 1.67
N ALA A 39 -11.53 -3.75 1.58
CA ALA A 39 -11.65 -5.19 1.81
C ALA A 39 -10.79 -6.02 0.84
N LYS A 40 -10.60 -5.56 -0.41
CA LYS A 40 -9.71 -6.21 -1.38
C LYS A 40 -8.23 -6.09 -0.95
N ILE A 41 -7.84 -4.92 -0.44
CA ILE A 41 -6.47 -4.65 0.02
C ILE A 41 -6.17 -5.47 1.28
N GLU A 42 -7.08 -5.50 2.25
CA GLU A 42 -6.94 -6.30 3.48
C GLU A 42 -6.72 -7.79 3.16
N LYS A 43 -7.57 -8.36 2.30
CA LYS A 43 -7.40 -9.75 1.82
C LYS A 43 -6.06 -9.97 1.11
N GLY A 44 -5.60 -8.99 0.34
CA GLY A 44 -4.30 -9.04 -0.32
C GLY A 44 -3.13 -9.02 0.65
N LEU A 45 -3.22 -8.20 1.70
CA LEU A 45 -2.22 -8.09 2.77
C LEU A 45 -2.12 -9.35 3.61
N GLU A 46 -3.20 -10.11 3.78
CA GLU A 46 -3.15 -11.41 4.44
C GLU A 46 -2.24 -12.42 3.73
N GLN A 47 -2.09 -12.30 2.41
CA GLN A 47 -1.34 -13.25 1.58
C GLN A 47 0.15 -12.90 1.44
N VAL A 48 0.57 -11.71 1.87
CA VAL A 48 1.93 -11.20 1.65
C VAL A 48 2.53 -10.68 2.95
N GLU A 49 3.86 -10.67 3.03
CA GLU A 49 4.56 -9.93 4.07
C GLU A 49 4.99 -8.57 3.54
N TYR A 50 4.24 -7.53 3.91
CA TYR A 50 4.53 -6.15 3.52
C TYR A 50 4.61 -5.25 4.76
N VAL A 51 5.70 -4.49 4.86
CA VAL A 51 5.89 -3.48 5.92
C VAL A 51 5.96 -2.11 5.25
N PRO A 52 4.92 -1.26 5.38
CA PRO A 52 4.94 0.08 4.81
C PRO A 52 5.99 0.96 5.50
N ASN A 53 6.70 1.78 4.71
CA ASN A 53 7.57 2.81 5.24
C ASN A 53 6.80 4.14 5.39
N PHE A 54 6.40 4.47 6.62
CA PHE A 54 5.67 5.70 6.93
C PHE A 54 6.45 7.01 6.69
N PHE A 55 7.79 6.95 6.64
CA PHE A 55 8.62 8.14 6.38
C PHE A 55 8.75 8.45 4.88
N ALA A 56 8.47 7.49 3.99
CA ALA A 56 8.65 7.65 2.56
C ALA A 56 7.78 8.79 1.97
N THR A 57 6.56 8.97 2.48
CA THR A 57 5.66 10.05 2.05
C THR A 57 6.21 11.44 2.39
N ARG A 58 6.92 11.57 3.51
CA ARG A 58 7.55 12.82 3.93
C ARG A 58 8.79 13.15 3.10
N LEU A 59 9.59 12.14 2.74
CA LEU A 59 10.79 12.31 1.92
C LEU A 59 10.47 12.70 0.47
N ASN A 60 9.33 12.23 -0.05
CA ASN A 60 8.88 12.55 -1.43
C ASN A 60 8.33 13.97 -1.58
N ARG A 61 8.01 14.69 -0.49
CA ARG A 61 7.64 16.11 -0.59
C ARG A 61 8.92 16.89 -0.87
N LYS A 62 9.03 17.45 -2.09
CA LYS A 62 10.02 18.50 -2.34
C LYS A 62 9.71 19.64 -1.37
N SER A 63 10.64 19.95 -0.47
CA SER A 63 10.58 21.17 0.32
C SER A 63 10.70 22.32 -0.66
N THR A 64 9.58 22.94 -1.02
CA THR A 64 9.61 24.21 -1.75
C THR A 64 10.27 25.22 -0.82
N ARG A 65 11.47 25.68 -1.20
CA ARG A 65 12.03 26.94 -0.70
C ARG A 65 11.51 28.06 -1.57
#